data_AF-A0A1A8U0A4-F1
#
_entry.id   AF-A0A1A8U0A4-F1
#
_cell.length_a   1.000
_cell.length_b   1.000
_cell.length_c   1.000
_cell.angle_alpha   90.00
_cell.angle_beta   90.00
_cell.angle_gamma   90.00
#
_symmetry.space_group_name_H-M   'P 1'
#
loop_
_entity.id
_entity.type
_entity.pdbx_description
1 polymer ?
#
loop_
_entity_poly.entity_id
_entity_poly.type
_entity_poly.pdbx_seq_one_letter_code
_entity_poly.pdbx_strand_id
1 'polypeptide(L)'
;MGKLRLSDHGMAEVISDHSGELVKTDSPNFLCSVLPSHWRCNKTLPIAFKVVALGDIPDGTMVTVMAGNDENYSAELRNATAAIKNQVARFNDLRFVGRSGRGKSFTLTITVFTNPPQVATYQRAIKITVDGPR
;
A
#
# COMPACT_ATOMS: atom_id res chain seq x y z
N MET A 1 6.48 -31.39 -3.13
CA MET A 1 7.07 -30.47 -2.15
C MET A 1 6.18 -29.26 -2.04
N GLY A 2 5.43 -29.15 -0.94
CA GLY A 2 4.31 -28.22 -0.80
C GLY A 2 4.79 -26.78 -0.58
N LYS A 3 4.21 -25.84 -1.34
CA LYS A 3 4.21 -24.43 -0.95
C LYS A 3 3.33 -24.31 0.28
N LEU A 4 3.92 -24.10 1.45
CA LEU A 4 3.16 -23.71 2.64
C LEU A 4 2.37 -22.44 2.31
N ARG A 5 1.07 -22.48 2.59
CA ARG A 5 0.17 -21.36 2.31
C ARG A 5 0.42 -20.27 3.33
N LEU A 6 0.53 -19.03 2.85
CA LEU A 6 0.58 -17.82 3.69
C LEU A 6 -0.63 -17.73 4.65
N SER A 7 -1.73 -18.43 4.36
CA SER A 7 -2.95 -18.49 5.18
C SER A 7 -2.74 -19.07 6.59
N ASP A 8 -1.71 -19.89 6.80
CA ASP A 8 -1.38 -20.47 8.12
C ASP A 8 -0.38 -19.63 8.92
N HIS A 9 0.25 -18.63 8.28
CA HIS A 9 1.31 -17.83 8.89
C HIS A 9 0.68 -16.58 9.53
N GLY A 10 0.73 -16.49 10.85
CA GLY A 10 0.23 -15.33 11.57
C GLY A 10 0.97 -14.05 11.15
N MET A 11 0.35 -12.87 11.35
CA MET A 11 0.93 -11.54 11.08
C MET A 11 2.43 -11.41 11.42
N ALA A 12 2.84 -11.96 12.56
CA ALA A 12 4.21 -11.86 13.06
C ALA A 12 5.23 -12.59 12.16
N GLU A 13 4.83 -13.73 11.58
CA GLU A 13 5.69 -14.58 10.76
C GLU A 13 5.90 -13.99 9.36
N VAL A 14 4.84 -13.45 8.75
CA VAL A 14 4.94 -12.74 7.47
C VAL A 14 5.85 -11.50 7.58
N ILE A 15 5.77 -10.78 8.71
CA ILE A 15 6.63 -9.62 8.99
C ILE A 15 8.07 -10.04 9.24
N SER A 16 8.33 -11.17 9.91
CA SER A 16 9.70 -11.64 10.12
C SER A 16 10.37 -12.06 8.82
N ASP A 17 9.63 -12.72 7.91
CA ASP A 17 10.15 -13.15 6.61
C ASP A 17 10.48 -11.99 5.67
N HIS A 18 9.86 -10.83 5.90
CA HIS A 18 10.03 -9.61 5.11
C HIS A 18 10.46 -8.43 5.98
N SER A 19 11.35 -8.69 6.95
CA SER A 19 11.71 -7.74 8.00
C SER A 19 12.09 -6.37 7.41
N GLY A 20 11.34 -5.34 7.76
CA GLY A 20 11.57 -3.95 7.32
C GLY A 20 10.93 -3.56 5.98
N GLU A 21 10.34 -4.49 5.23
CA GLU A 21 9.68 -4.19 3.95
C GLU A 21 8.16 -3.97 4.09
N LEU A 22 7.54 -4.57 5.11
CA LEU A 22 6.09 -4.52 5.32
C LEU A 22 5.72 -3.81 6.62
N VAL A 23 4.59 -3.10 6.60
CA VAL A 23 3.97 -2.44 7.75
C VAL A 23 2.51 -2.84 7.87
N LYS A 24 2.02 -2.85 9.11
CA LYS A 24 0.61 -3.08 9.41
C LYS A 24 -0.24 -1.91 8.93
N THR A 25 -1.39 -2.24 8.37
CA THR A 25 -2.49 -1.27 8.20
C THR A 25 -3.33 -1.21 9.48
N ASP A 26 -4.39 -0.42 9.49
CA ASP A 26 -5.40 -0.45 10.55
C ASP A 26 -6.27 -1.73 10.53
N SER A 27 -6.26 -2.47 9.41
CA SER A 27 -6.98 -3.72 9.26
C SER A 27 -6.13 -4.90 9.72
N PRO A 28 -6.69 -5.86 10.46
CA PRO A 28 -5.96 -7.07 10.85
C PRO A 28 -5.66 -8.01 9.68
N ASN A 29 -6.27 -7.78 8.50
CA ASN A 29 -6.20 -8.70 7.36
C ASN A 29 -5.17 -8.29 6.31
N PHE A 30 -4.60 -7.07 6.42
CA PHE A 30 -3.77 -6.50 5.37
C PHE A 30 -2.48 -5.88 5.91
N LEU A 31 -1.37 -6.23 5.28
CA LEU A 31 -0.10 -5.53 5.37
C LEU A 31 0.15 -4.78 4.05
N CYS A 32 1.03 -3.79 4.08
CA CYS A 32 1.48 -3.15 2.86
C CYS A 32 2.96 -2.79 2.93
N SER A 33 3.56 -2.43 1.79
CA SER A 33 4.94 -1.99 1.76
C SER A 33 5.16 -0.73 2.59
N VAL A 34 6.28 -0.68 3.31
CA VAL A 34 6.79 0.57 3.89
C VAL A 34 7.04 1.56 2.76
N LEU A 35 6.56 2.79 2.93
CA LEU A 35 6.81 3.89 2.01
C LEU A 35 7.90 4.83 2.55
N PRO A 36 8.65 5.53 1.68
CA PRO A 36 9.50 6.62 2.13
C PRO A 36 8.66 7.66 2.87
N SER A 37 9.16 8.18 3.99
CA SER A 37 8.46 9.21 4.76
C SER A 37 8.31 10.53 3.99
N HIS A 38 9.21 10.80 3.04
CA HIS A 38 9.19 11.96 2.15
C HIS A 38 9.66 11.55 0.76
N TRP A 39 8.88 11.88 -0.27
CA TRP A 39 9.22 11.57 -1.66
C TRP A 39 8.91 12.70 -2.64
N ARG A 40 9.53 12.61 -3.82
CA ARG A 40 9.33 13.54 -4.94
C ARG A 40 8.09 13.15 -5.73
N CYS A 41 7.25 14.13 -6.05
CA CYS A 41 6.06 13.88 -6.88
C CYS A 41 6.44 13.34 -8.27
N ASN A 42 5.59 12.45 -8.78
CA ASN A 42 5.70 11.75 -10.06
C ASN A 42 7.03 10.97 -10.27
N LYS A 43 7.82 10.78 -9.21
CA LYS A 43 9.02 9.93 -9.23
C LYS A 43 8.63 8.50 -8.83
N THR A 44 9.17 7.52 -9.55
CA THR A 44 9.08 6.10 -9.20
C THR A 44 9.52 5.87 -7.75
N LEU A 45 8.77 5.07 -7.01
CA LEU A 45 9.11 4.65 -5.65
C LEU A 45 10.39 3.79 -5.66
N PRO A 46 11.20 3.81 -4.60
CA PRO A 46 12.43 3.00 -4.55
C PRO A 46 12.14 1.50 -4.53
N ILE A 47 10.97 1.12 -3.99
CA ILE A 47 10.48 -0.25 -3.92
C ILE A 47 9.05 -0.26 -4.45
N ALA A 48 8.69 -1.30 -5.20
CA ALA A 48 7.33 -1.48 -5.67
C ALA A 48 6.37 -1.64 -4.48
N PHE A 49 5.30 -0.83 -4.45
CA PHE A 49 4.28 -0.92 -3.42
C PHE A 49 3.51 -2.23 -3.56
N LYS A 50 3.32 -2.95 -2.46
CA LYS A 50 2.57 -4.20 -2.37
C LYS A 50 1.50 -4.08 -1.30
N VAL A 51 0.38 -4.75 -1.51
CA VAL A 51 -0.63 -5.05 -0.48
C VAL A 51 -0.65 -6.56 -0.32
N VAL A 52 -0.48 -7.04 0.91
CA VAL A 52 -0.44 -8.46 1.26
C VAL A 52 -1.68 -8.79 2.07
N ALA A 53 -2.47 -9.75 1.59
CA ALA A 53 -3.64 -10.27 2.27
C ALA A 53 -3.26 -11.48 3.14
N LEU A 54 -3.67 -11.47 4.40
CA LEU A 54 -3.38 -12.57 5.33
C LEU A 54 -4.44 -13.68 5.32
N GLY A 55 -5.68 -13.34 4.96
CA GLY A 55 -6.74 -14.32 4.70
C GLY A 55 -6.89 -14.60 3.21
N ASP A 56 -7.42 -15.76 2.83
CA ASP A 56 -7.55 -16.18 1.42
C ASP A 56 -8.40 -15.20 0.59
N ILE A 57 -7.78 -14.60 -0.42
CA ILE A 57 -8.44 -13.70 -1.37
C ILE A 57 -8.23 -14.26 -2.79
N PRO A 58 -9.30 -14.47 -3.58
CA PRO A 58 -9.16 -15.00 -4.93
C PRO A 58 -8.20 -14.17 -5.79
N ASP A 59 -7.35 -14.88 -6.55
CA ASP A 59 -6.51 -14.25 -7.57
C ASP A 59 -7.38 -13.48 -8.58
N GLY A 60 -6.86 -12.33 -9.03
CA GLY A 60 -7.59 -11.40 -9.88
C GLY A 60 -8.48 -10.41 -9.12
N THR A 61 -8.65 -10.56 -7.79
CA THR A 61 -9.34 -9.55 -6.98
C THR A 61 -8.62 -8.21 -7.11
N MET A 62 -9.33 -7.17 -7.53
CA MET A 62 -8.74 -5.84 -7.72
C MET A 62 -8.44 -5.18 -6.38
N VAL A 63 -7.38 -4.37 -6.38
CA VAL A 63 -6.98 -3.50 -5.27
C VAL A 63 -6.71 -2.11 -5.81
N THR A 64 -7.23 -1.09 -5.16
CA THR A 64 -6.90 0.31 -5.45
C THR A 64 -6.29 1.01 -4.25
N VAL A 65 -5.52 2.05 -4.53
CA VAL A 65 -4.99 2.97 -3.52
C VAL A 65 -5.52 4.36 -3.82
N MET A 66 -6.01 5.04 -2.79
CA MET A 66 -6.28 6.48 -2.80
C MET A 66 -5.35 7.15 -1.79
N ALA A 67 -5.01 8.41 -2.01
CA ALA A 67 -4.20 9.22 -1.11
C ALA A 67 -4.90 10.53 -0.83
N GLY A 68 -4.94 10.94 0.44
CA GLY A 68 -5.57 12.22 0.79
C GLY A 68 -5.25 12.71 2.19
N ASN A 69 -5.53 13.98 2.43
CA ASN A 69 -5.51 14.65 3.73
C ASN A 69 -6.39 15.91 3.69
N ASP A 70 -6.22 16.80 4.66
CA ASP A 70 -6.97 18.05 4.83
C ASP A 70 -6.62 19.15 3.80
N GLU A 71 -5.47 19.09 3.13
CA GLU A 71 -5.12 20.02 2.04
C GLU A 71 -5.50 19.50 0.66
N ASN A 72 -5.44 18.19 0.48
CA ASN A 72 -5.76 17.55 -0.78
C ASN A 72 -6.54 16.27 -0.48
N TYR A 73 -7.87 16.39 -0.55
CA TYR A 73 -8.79 15.33 -0.16
C TYR A 73 -8.66 14.06 -1.01
N SER A 74 -8.27 14.21 -2.27
CA SER A 74 -8.05 13.10 -3.19
C SER A 74 -6.94 13.47 -4.18
N ALA A 75 -5.72 13.09 -3.82
CA ALA A 75 -4.54 13.40 -4.59
C ALA A 75 -4.46 12.54 -5.85
N GLU A 76 -4.00 13.15 -6.95
CA GLU A 76 -3.73 12.43 -8.18
C GLU A 76 -2.62 11.39 -7.98
N LEU A 77 -2.90 10.16 -8.38
CA LEU A 77 -1.98 9.04 -8.40
C LEU A 77 -1.88 8.47 -9.82
N ARG A 78 -0.76 7.82 -10.13
CA ARG A 78 -0.59 7.01 -11.36
C ARG A 78 -0.40 5.55 -10.99
N ASN A 79 -0.98 4.66 -11.77
CA ASN A 79 -0.90 3.21 -11.58
C ASN A 79 -1.38 2.78 -10.17
N ALA A 80 -2.47 3.39 -9.71
CA ALA A 80 -3.04 3.20 -8.38
C ALA A 80 -3.99 1.99 -8.28
N THR A 81 -3.82 1.01 -9.18
CA THR A 81 -4.64 -0.18 -9.26
C THR A 81 -3.74 -1.39 -9.51
N ALA A 82 -4.01 -2.50 -8.83
CA ALA A 82 -3.34 -3.78 -9.01
C ALA A 82 -4.34 -4.93 -8.83
N ALA A 83 -3.95 -6.16 -9.20
CA ALA A 83 -4.71 -7.36 -8.93
C ALA A 83 -3.96 -8.24 -7.92
N ILE A 84 -4.70 -8.87 -7.01
CA ILE A 84 -4.18 -9.91 -6.11
C ILE A 84 -3.71 -11.10 -6.94
N LYS A 85 -2.53 -11.60 -6.62
CA LYS A 85 -2.00 -12.87 -7.11
C LYS A 85 -1.19 -13.55 -6.01
N ASN A 86 -1.54 -14.77 -5.65
CA ASN A 86 -0.98 -15.48 -4.49
C ASN A 86 -0.95 -14.58 -3.25
N GLN A 87 -2.11 -14.01 -2.88
CA GLN A 87 -2.27 -13.17 -1.69
C GLN A 87 -1.55 -11.81 -1.74
N VAL A 88 -0.93 -11.43 -2.86
CA VAL A 88 -0.19 -10.16 -3.00
C VAL A 88 -0.69 -9.37 -4.20
N ALA A 89 -1.09 -8.12 -3.99
CA ALA A 89 -1.31 -7.15 -5.06
C ALA A 89 -0.07 -6.27 -5.19
N ARG A 90 0.69 -6.46 -6.27
CA ARG A 90 1.91 -5.69 -6.57
C ARG A 90 1.59 -4.57 -7.55
N PHE A 91 1.74 -3.33 -7.11
CA PHE A 91 1.50 -2.16 -7.95
C PHE A 91 2.69 -1.91 -8.86
N ASN A 92 2.42 -1.84 -10.16
CA ASN A 92 3.45 -1.61 -11.17
C ASN A 92 3.71 -0.10 -11.32
N ASP A 93 4.80 0.38 -10.71
CA ASP A 93 5.21 1.79 -10.76
C ASP A 93 4.13 2.75 -10.26
N LEU A 94 3.57 2.47 -9.06
CA LEU A 94 2.72 3.43 -8.34
C LEU A 94 3.46 4.75 -8.16
N ARG A 95 2.82 5.87 -8.50
CA ARG A 95 3.38 7.21 -8.27
C ARG A 95 2.36 8.15 -7.65
N PHE A 96 2.88 9.04 -6.81
CA PHE A 96 2.14 10.15 -6.23
C PHE A 96 2.37 11.40 -7.07
N VAL A 97 1.34 11.93 -7.73
CA VAL A 97 1.45 13.15 -8.54
C VAL A 97 1.03 14.37 -7.72
N GLY A 98 -0.10 14.27 -7.02
CA GLY A 98 -0.57 15.30 -6.09
C GLY A 98 0.39 15.50 -4.91
N ARG A 99 0.52 16.74 -4.44
CA ARG A 99 1.35 17.11 -3.29
C ARG A 99 0.53 17.06 -2.01
N SER A 100 1.18 16.70 -0.90
CA SER A 100 0.51 16.52 0.39
C SER A 100 0.44 17.78 1.25
N GLY A 101 1.11 18.86 0.86
CA GLY A 101 1.16 20.08 1.65
C GLY A 101 2.45 20.28 2.46
N ARG A 102 2.64 21.49 2.99
CA ARG A 102 3.84 21.82 3.78
C ARG A 102 3.78 21.11 5.13
N GLY A 103 4.71 20.20 5.38
CA GLY A 103 4.81 19.47 6.65
C GLY A 103 3.72 18.43 6.87
N LYS A 104 2.90 18.15 5.85
CA LYS A 104 1.77 17.20 5.94
C LYS A 104 2.05 15.94 5.14
N SER A 105 1.54 14.82 5.61
CA SER A 105 1.60 13.53 4.93
C SER A 105 0.21 13.14 4.42
N PHE A 106 0.18 12.33 3.38
CA PHE A 106 -1.03 11.64 2.98
C PHE A 106 -1.32 10.46 3.90
N THR A 107 -2.60 10.22 4.10
CA THR A 107 -3.14 8.93 4.51
C THR A 107 -3.53 8.16 3.25
N LEU A 108 -3.20 6.87 3.19
CA LEU A 108 -3.62 6.02 2.10
C LEU A 108 -4.85 5.21 2.49
N THR A 109 -5.82 5.15 1.60
CA THR A 109 -6.96 4.24 1.68
C THR A 109 -6.77 3.15 0.64
N ILE A 110 -6.69 1.91 1.10
CA ILE A 110 -6.50 0.71 0.28
C ILE A 110 -7.84 -0.02 0.22
N THR A 111 -8.41 -0.15 -0.96
CA THR A 111 -9.68 -0.88 -1.16
C THR A 111 -9.40 -2.18 -1.88
N VAL A 112 -9.79 -3.29 -1.27
CA VAL A 112 -9.73 -4.63 -1.84
C VAL A 112 -11.14 -5.06 -2.23
N PHE A 113 -11.37 -5.29 -3.53
CA PHE A 113 -12.70 -5.46 -4.12
C PHE A 113 -13.20 -6.91 -4.00
N THR A 114 -13.19 -7.45 -2.78
CA THR A 114 -13.96 -8.66 -2.44
C THR A 114 -15.46 -8.34 -2.40
N ASN A 115 -16.30 -9.35 -2.16
CA ASN A 115 -17.73 -9.15 -1.93
C ASN A 115 -18.12 -9.69 -0.54
N PRO A 116 -18.30 -8.84 0.50
CA PRO A 116 -18.26 -7.37 0.43
C PRO A 116 -16.83 -6.80 0.29
N PRO A 117 -16.66 -5.55 -0.20
CA PRO A 117 -15.35 -4.90 -0.27
C PRO A 117 -14.74 -4.70 1.11
N GLN A 118 -13.40 -4.84 1.20
CA GLN A 118 -12.64 -4.59 2.41
C GLN A 118 -11.78 -3.34 2.25
N VAL A 119 -11.65 -2.56 3.31
CA VAL A 119 -10.88 -1.31 3.32
C VAL A 119 -9.83 -1.37 4.42
N ALA A 120 -8.63 -0.90 4.12
CA ALA A 120 -7.53 -0.75 5.05
C ALA A 120 -6.88 0.63 4.87
N THR A 121 -6.35 1.20 5.94
CA THR A 121 -5.76 2.54 5.97
C THR A 121 -4.30 2.49 6.38
N TYR A 122 -3.45 3.23 5.68
CA TYR A 122 -2.08 3.56 6.11
C TYR A 122 -2.03 5.05 6.45
N GLN A 123 -2.14 5.35 7.74
CA GLN A 123 -2.15 6.72 8.25
C GLN A 123 -0.78 7.39 8.15
N ARG A 124 -0.77 8.67 7.75
CA ARG A 124 0.45 9.52 7.65
C ARG A 124 1.60 8.84 6.89
N ALA A 125 1.27 8.07 5.85
CA ALA A 125 2.18 7.18 5.16
C ALA A 125 3.35 7.90 4.48
N ILE A 126 3.07 9.03 3.80
CA ILE A 126 4.07 9.65 2.93
C ILE A 126 3.82 11.15 2.74
N LYS A 127 4.87 11.96 2.86
CA LYS A 127 4.88 13.37 2.45
C LYS A 127 5.35 13.50 1.00
N ILE A 128 4.58 14.18 0.16
CA ILE A 128 4.88 14.36 -1.27
C ILE A 128 5.09 15.84 -1.59
N THR A 129 6.24 16.14 -2.17
CA THR A 129 6.65 17.50 -2.56
C THR A 129 7.31 17.50 -3.93
N VAL A 130 7.54 18.69 -4.50
CA VAL A 130 8.20 18.85 -5.81
C VAL A 130 9.63 18.31 -5.80
N ASP A 131 10.37 18.53 -4.71
CA ASP A 131 11.77 18.16 -4.62
C ASP A 131 11.99 16.77 -4.04
N GLY A 132 11.12 16.36 -3.12
CA GLY A 132 11.36 15.19 -2.29
C GLY A 132 12.41 15.46 -1.21
N PRO A 133 13.05 14.41 -0.67
CA PRO A 133 14.10 14.57 0.32
C PRO A 133 15.30 15.32 -0.28
N ARG A 134 15.86 16.25 0.49
CA ARG A 134 17.06 17.04 0.17
C ARG A 134 18.05 16.94 1.32
#